data_AF-A0A540LCX4-F1
#
_entry.id   AF-A0A540LCX4-F1
#
_cell.length_a   1.000
_cell.length_b   1.000
_cell.length_c   1.000
_cell.angle_alpha   90.00
_cell.angle_beta   90.00
_cell.angle_gamma   90.00
#
_symmetry.space_group_name_H-M   'P 1'
#
loop_
_entity.id
_entity.type
_entity.pdbx_description
1 polymer ?
#
loop_
_entity_poly.entity_id
_entity_poly.type
_entity_poly.pdbx_seq_one_letter_code
_entity_poly.pdbx_strand_id
1 'polypeptide(L)'
;MNGTHSVGECSSSTSLSSQQDVEDDRMIAAVLSEEYAKLDGAVARRLSNLAPVPHVPRINSYIPNISDAGLDHQRLLQRLHVYGLYEVKVSGDGNCQFRALSEQMYKSPEYHKHVRKEIVKQLKDHRSLYEGYVPMKYKRYHKKMAKSGEWGDHVTLQAAADKFAAKICLLTSFRDTCFIEIMPQHANSTEAKEETLVVLGF
;
A
#
# COMPACT_ATOMS: atom_id res chain seq x y z
N MET A 1 -39.59 59.66 -4.35
CA MET A 1 -38.61 58.62 -4.69
C MET A 1 -38.71 57.51 -3.65
N ASN A 2 -39.60 56.54 -3.87
CA ASN A 2 -39.77 55.35 -3.03
C ASN A 2 -39.49 54.13 -3.91
N GLY A 3 -38.42 53.40 -3.60
CA GLY A 3 -38.08 52.15 -4.27
C GLY A 3 -38.97 51.01 -3.78
N THR A 4 -39.58 50.29 -4.71
CA THR A 4 -40.33 49.05 -4.46
C THR A 4 -39.61 47.91 -5.17
N HIS A 5 -39.32 46.86 -4.39
CA HIS A 5 -38.78 45.58 -4.85
C HIS A 5 -39.84 44.80 -5.62
N SER A 6 -39.43 44.09 -6.69
CA SER A 6 -40.29 43.10 -7.37
C SER A 6 -39.54 41.78 -7.57
N VAL A 7 -39.96 40.81 -6.75
CA VAL A 7 -40.20 39.37 -6.98
C VAL A 7 -39.24 38.60 -7.90
N GLY A 8 -38.56 37.62 -7.30
CA GLY A 8 -37.82 36.57 -7.99
C GLY A 8 -38.73 35.47 -8.54
N GLU A 9 -38.36 34.95 -9.71
CA GLU A 9 -38.91 33.73 -10.28
C GLU A 9 -38.07 32.53 -9.81
N CYS A 10 -38.72 31.60 -9.10
CA CYS A 10 -38.16 30.30 -8.79
C CYS A 10 -38.48 29.35 -9.94
N SER A 11 -37.45 28.90 -10.68
CA SER A 11 -37.56 27.77 -11.60
C SER A 11 -36.98 26.52 -10.94
N SER A 12 -37.87 25.68 -10.42
CA SER A 12 -37.57 24.33 -9.95
C SER A 12 -37.26 23.42 -11.13
N SER A 13 -35.99 23.08 -11.35
CA SER A 13 -35.62 22.01 -12.31
C SER A 13 -34.22 21.44 -12.03
N THR A 14 -34.04 20.77 -10.89
CA THR A 14 -32.79 20.06 -10.59
C THR A 14 -33.09 18.77 -9.83
N SER A 15 -33.54 17.73 -10.52
CA SER A 15 -33.69 16.41 -9.88
C SER A 15 -33.42 15.22 -10.82
N LEU A 16 -33.58 15.39 -12.14
CA LEU A 16 -33.38 14.30 -13.11
C LEU A 16 -31.94 14.20 -13.64
N SER A 17 -31.25 15.34 -13.88
CA SER A 17 -29.85 15.33 -14.36
C SER A 17 -28.92 14.66 -13.35
N SER A 18 -29.10 14.96 -12.07
CA SER A 18 -28.21 14.52 -10.98
C SER A 18 -28.23 13.01 -10.76
N GLN A 19 -29.28 12.30 -11.19
CA GLN A 19 -29.39 10.84 -11.05
C GLN A 19 -28.66 10.11 -12.19
N GLN A 20 -28.69 10.66 -13.40
CA GLN A 20 -27.98 10.11 -14.55
C GLN A 20 -26.46 10.25 -14.35
N ASP A 21 -26.02 11.40 -13.85
CA ASP A 21 -24.59 11.70 -13.62
C ASP A 21 -23.95 10.71 -12.62
N VAL A 22 -24.68 10.33 -11.55
CA VAL A 22 -24.16 9.37 -10.54
C VAL A 22 -24.17 7.92 -11.03
N GLU A 23 -25.01 7.56 -12.00
CA GLU A 23 -25.01 6.22 -12.60
C GLU A 23 -23.84 6.05 -13.57
N ASP A 24 -23.56 7.08 -14.37
CA ASP A 24 -22.40 7.12 -15.27
C ASP A 24 -21.08 7.08 -14.46
N ASP A 25 -20.97 7.86 -13.37
CA ASP A 25 -19.79 7.82 -12.48
C ASP A 25 -19.56 6.42 -11.88
N ARG A 26 -20.64 5.72 -11.52
CA ARG A 26 -20.56 4.34 -11.00
C ARG A 26 -20.12 3.36 -12.08
N MET A 27 -20.63 3.51 -13.30
CA MET A 27 -20.21 2.68 -14.43
C MET A 27 -18.72 2.88 -14.75
N ILE A 28 -18.25 4.14 -14.76
CA ILE A 28 -16.84 4.47 -14.94
C ILE A 28 -16.00 3.85 -13.82
N ALA A 29 -16.41 3.99 -12.56
CA ALA A 29 -15.70 3.39 -11.43
C ALA A 29 -15.61 1.86 -11.55
N ALA A 30 -16.69 1.18 -11.95
CA ALA A 30 -16.71 -0.26 -12.13
C ALA A 30 -15.76 -0.73 -13.24
N VAL A 31 -15.78 -0.06 -14.40
CA VAL A 31 -14.89 -0.37 -15.53
C VAL A 31 -13.42 -0.18 -15.14
N LEU A 32 -13.11 0.93 -14.46
CA LEU A 32 -11.76 1.19 -13.97
C LEU A 32 -11.31 0.09 -12.99
N SER A 33 -12.17 -0.29 -12.03
CA SER A 33 -11.89 -1.38 -11.08
C SER A 33 -11.56 -2.70 -11.80
N GLU A 34 -12.34 -3.09 -12.81
CA GLU A 34 -12.07 -4.31 -13.58
C GLU A 34 -10.76 -4.24 -14.38
N GLU A 35 -10.43 -3.09 -14.97
CA GLU A 35 -9.17 -2.91 -15.67
C GLU A 35 -7.96 -3.01 -14.72
N TYR A 36 -8.06 -2.42 -13.53
CA TYR A 36 -7.03 -2.55 -12.50
C TYR A 36 -6.86 -3.99 -12.03
N ALA A 37 -7.94 -4.73 -11.82
CA ALA A 37 -7.88 -6.15 -11.46
C ALA A 37 -7.17 -6.98 -12.54
N LYS A 38 -7.43 -6.70 -13.83
CA LYS A 38 -6.74 -7.36 -14.96
C LYS A 38 -5.25 -7.03 -14.99
N LEU A 39 -4.87 -5.78 -14.69
CA LEU A 39 -3.47 -5.36 -14.59
C LEU A 39 -2.75 -6.06 -13.44
N ASP A 40 -3.36 -6.09 -12.24
CA ASP A 40 -2.83 -6.80 -11.09
C ASP A 40 -2.63 -8.30 -11.40
N GLY A 41 -3.60 -8.94 -12.06
CA GLY A 41 -3.48 -10.32 -12.54
C GLY A 41 -2.38 -10.53 -13.60
N ALA A 42 -2.11 -9.55 -14.46
CA ALA A 42 -1.00 -9.61 -15.42
C ALA A 42 0.35 -9.47 -14.72
N VAL A 43 0.46 -8.56 -13.75
CA VAL A 43 1.68 -8.40 -12.93
C VAL A 43 1.93 -9.64 -12.09
N ALA A 44 0.90 -10.19 -11.43
CA ALA A 44 0.98 -11.43 -10.67
C ALA A 44 1.55 -12.58 -11.50
N ARG A 45 1.08 -12.75 -12.75
CA ARG A 45 1.59 -13.77 -13.69
C ARG A 45 3.04 -13.55 -14.12
N ARG A 46 3.49 -12.30 -14.21
CA ARG A 46 4.91 -12.03 -14.51
C ARG A 46 5.80 -12.36 -13.31
N LEU A 47 5.32 -12.02 -12.11
CA LEU A 47 6.03 -12.30 -10.86
C LEU A 47 6.02 -13.78 -10.49
N SER A 48 5.01 -14.57 -10.88
CA SER A 48 4.96 -16.01 -10.60
C SER A 48 6.07 -16.83 -11.28
N ASN A 49 6.73 -16.26 -12.29
CA ASN A 49 7.92 -16.87 -12.91
C ASN A 49 9.20 -16.67 -12.09
N LEU A 50 9.14 -15.88 -11.01
CA LEU A 50 10.22 -15.78 -10.04
C LEU A 50 10.09 -16.90 -9.02
N ALA A 51 11.22 -17.39 -8.53
CA ALA A 51 11.25 -18.21 -7.31
C ALA A 51 11.26 -17.26 -6.10
N PRO A 52 10.11 -16.99 -5.44
CA PRO A 52 10.10 -16.15 -4.25
C PRO A 52 10.85 -16.82 -3.11
N VAL A 53 11.58 -16.01 -2.35
CA VAL A 53 12.06 -16.43 -1.03
C VAL A 53 10.94 -16.18 -0.02
N PRO A 54 10.54 -17.18 0.79
CA PRO A 54 9.56 -16.97 1.85
C PRO A 54 10.01 -15.88 2.83
N HIS A 55 9.08 -15.01 3.20
CA HIS A 55 9.34 -13.94 4.14
C HIS A 55 9.47 -14.45 5.59
N VAL A 56 10.54 -14.04 6.27
CA VAL A 56 10.70 -14.21 7.73
C VAL A 56 10.70 -12.83 8.38
N PRO A 57 9.66 -12.46 9.16
CA PRO A 57 9.59 -11.15 9.79
C PRO A 57 10.76 -10.90 10.76
N ARG A 58 11.28 -9.68 10.74
CA ARG A 58 12.39 -9.23 11.59
C ARG A 58 12.41 -7.71 11.71
N ILE A 59 12.92 -7.21 12.84
CA ILE A 59 13.17 -5.76 12.96
C ILE A 59 14.40 -5.36 12.15
N ASN A 60 14.41 -4.15 11.61
CA ASN A 60 15.59 -3.61 10.94
C ASN A 60 16.68 -3.27 11.96
N SER A 61 17.89 -3.77 11.74
CA SER A 61 19.07 -3.50 12.58
C SER A 61 20.06 -2.51 11.95
N TYR A 62 19.89 -2.17 10.67
CA TYR A 62 20.81 -1.35 9.89
C TYR A 62 20.08 -0.52 8.84
N ILE A 63 20.58 0.70 8.58
CA ILE A 63 20.15 1.58 7.49
C ILE A 63 21.35 1.74 6.54
N PRO A 64 21.21 1.48 5.23
CA PRO A 64 22.32 1.55 4.27
C PRO A 64 22.99 2.93 4.18
N ASN A 65 24.29 2.95 3.87
CA ASN A 65 25.03 4.18 3.57
C ASN A 65 24.76 4.65 2.13
N ILE A 66 24.83 5.97 1.88
CA ILE A 66 24.52 6.64 0.61
C ILE A 66 25.40 6.14 -0.55
N SER A 67 26.64 5.75 -0.29
CA SER A 67 27.59 5.31 -1.34
C SER A 67 27.15 4.02 -2.04
N ASP A 68 26.49 3.09 -1.33
CA ASP A 68 26.03 1.83 -1.90
C ASP A 68 24.66 1.97 -2.60
N ALA A 69 23.92 3.03 -2.29
CA ALA A 69 22.57 3.26 -2.78
C ALA A 69 22.50 3.43 -4.30
N GLY A 70 23.54 3.98 -4.95
CA GLY A 70 23.55 4.21 -6.40
C GLY A 70 23.56 2.91 -7.21
N LEU A 71 24.46 1.98 -6.87
CA LEU A 71 24.55 0.68 -7.54
C LEU A 71 23.35 -0.21 -7.24
N ASP A 72 22.82 -0.11 -6.02
CA ASP A 72 21.61 -0.82 -5.60
C ASP A 72 20.38 -0.31 -6.36
N HIS A 73 20.26 1.00 -6.53
CA HIS A 73 19.19 1.59 -7.32
C HIS A 73 19.25 1.19 -8.80
N GLN A 74 20.44 1.21 -9.42
CA GLN A 74 20.59 0.74 -10.81
C GLN A 74 20.17 -0.72 -10.97
N ARG A 75 20.54 -1.58 -10.00
CA ARG A 75 20.15 -3.00 -10.00
C ARG A 75 18.64 -3.17 -9.85
N LEU A 76 18.00 -2.36 -9.02
CA LEU A 76 16.54 -2.34 -8.88
C LEU A 76 15.87 -1.90 -10.19
N LEU A 77 16.34 -0.84 -10.85
CA LEU A 77 15.79 -0.37 -12.13
C LEU A 77 15.88 -1.43 -13.23
N GLN A 78 17.01 -2.16 -13.32
CA GLN A 78 17.16 -3.27 -14.25
C GLN A 78 16.14 -4.38 -13.96
N ARG A 79 15.92 -4.73 -12.70
CA ARG A 79 14.93 -5.73 -12.30
C ARG A 79 13.51 -5.29 -12.64
N LEU A 80 13.15 -4.04 -12.32
CA LEU A 80 11.85 -3.47 -12.68
C LEU A 80 11.60 -3.58 -14.20
N HIS A 81 12.61 -3.21 -15.01
CA HIS A 81 12.52 -3.31 -16.47
C HIS A 81 12.27 -4.75 -16.95
N VAL A 82 12.99 -5.74 -16.40
CA VAL A 82 12.80 -7.16 -16.74
C VAL A 82 11.37 -7.64 -16.46
N TYR A 83 10.73 -7.15 -15.40
CA TYR A 83 9.36 -7.52 -15.06
C TYR A 83 8.29 -6.61 -15.71
N GLY A 84 8.70 -5.64 -16.52
CA GLY A 84 7.82 -4.64 -17.13
C GLY A 84 7.11 -3.78 -16.09
N LEU A 85 7.83 -3.45 -15.02
CA LEU A 85 7.42 -2.55 -13.94
C LEU A 85 8.18 -1.23 -14.06
N TYR A 86 7.65 -0.18 -13.43
CA TYR A 86 8.32 1.10 -13.30
C TYR A 86 8.29 1.58 -11.84
N GLU A 87 9.26 2.42 -11.47
CA GLU A 87 9.34 2.97 -10.12
C GLU A 87 8.41 4.18 -9.98
N VAL A 88 7.57 4.17 -8.95
CA VAL A 88 6.88 5.36 -8.45
C VAL A 88 7.64 5.86 -7.22
N LYS A 89 8.29 7.03 -7.36
CA LYS A 89 9.10 7.60 -6.29
C LYS A 89 8.23 8.20 -5.19
N VAL A 90 8.51 7.83 -3.96
CA VAL A 90 7.96 8.46 -2.75
C VAL A 90 9.06 9.17 -1.97
N SER A 91 8.69 10.07 -1.06
CA SER A 91 9.67 10.76 -0.20
C SER A 91 10.49 9.74 0.62
N GLY A 92 11.83 9.86 0.56
CA GLY A 92 12.77 9.05 1.33
C GLY A 92 12.90 9.47 2.80
N ASP A 93 11.77 9.73 3.46
CA ASP A 93 11.70 10.02 4.90
C ASP A 93 11.41 8.73 5.69
N GLY A 94 11.35 8.83 7.02
CA GLY A 94 10.97 7.70 7.86
C GLY A 94 9.51 7.24 7.71
N ASN A 95 8.76 7.77 6.73
CA ASN A 95 7.43 7.30 6.35
C ASN A 95 7.42 6.55 5.02
N CYS A 96 8.55 6.43 4.33
CA CYS A 96 8.65 5.90 2.96
C CYS A 96 7.91 4.56 2.77
N GLN A 97 8.08 3.58 3.68
CA GLN A 97 7.39 2.30 3.60
C GLN A 97 5.86 2.46 3.62
N PHE A 98 5.33 3.32 4.49
CA PHE A 98 3.90 3.59 4.59
C PHE A 98 3.36 4.41 3.41
N ARG A 99 4.20 5.29 2.84
CA ARG A 99 3.89 6.03 1.61
C ARG A 99 3.82 5.09 0.41
N ALA A 100 4.78 4.18 0.28
CA ALA A 100 4.80 3.19 -0.80
C ALA A 100 3.60 2.22 -0.70
N LEU A 101 3.28 1.76 0.52
CA LEU A 101 2.06 0.99 0.78
C LEU A 101 0.80 1.78 0.41
N SER A 102 0.74 3.06 0.81
CA SER A 102 -0.38 3.96 0.48
C SER A 102 -0.53 4.16 -1.02
N GLU A 103 0.58 4.37 -1.73
CA GLU A 103 0.61 4.52 -3.19
C GLU A 103 0.04 3.28 -3.89
N GLN A 104 0.44 2.08 -3.46
CA GLN A 104 -0.03 0.84 -4.10
C GLN A 104 -1.52 0.58 -3.84
N MET A 105 -2.01 0.83 -2.62
CA MET A 105 -3.40 0.53 -2.21
C MET A 105 -4.40 1.63 -2.55
N TYR A 106 -4.00 2.90 -2.45
CA TYR A 106 -4.88 4.06 -2.58
C TYR A 106 -4.51 4.98 -3.76
N LYS A 107 -3.51 4.60 -4.57
CA LYS A 107 -3.00 5.40 -5.70
C LYS A 107 -2.61 6.84 -5.29
N SER A 108 -2.18 6.98 -4.04
CA SER A 108 -1.75 8.25 -3.47
C SER A 108 -0.87 8.00 -2.24
N PRO A 109 0.26 8.70 -2.07
CA PRO A 109 1.12 8.54 -0.91
C PRO A 109 0.60 9.32 0.31
N GLU A 110 -0.46 10.13 0.14
CA GLU A 110 -0.97 11.04 1.17
C GLU A 110 -1.73 10.33 2.30
N TYR A 111 -2.23 9.11 2.05
CA TYR A 111 -2.89 8.28 3.06
C TYR A 111 -1.91 7.52 3.97
N HIS A 112 -0.60 7.78 3.88
CA HIS A 112 0.43 7.07 4.67
C HIS A 112 0.20 7.12 6.19
N LYS A 113 -0.41 8.18 6.72
CA LYS A 113 -0.78 8.28 8.15
C LYS A 113 -1.88 7.29 8.52
N HIS A 114 -2.88 7.14 7.65
CA HIS A 114 -3.95 6.16 7.83
C HIS A 114 -3.39 4.74 7.74
N VAL A 115 -2.57 4.45 6.73
CA VAL A 115 -1.88 3.16 6.57
C VAL A 115 -1.06 2.80 7.81
N ARG A 116 -0.22 3.72 8.32
CA ARG A 116 0.54 3.51 9.56
C ARG A 116 -0.37 3.21 10.74
N LYS A 117 -1.46 3.95 10.89
CA LYS A 117 -2.42 3.77 12.00
C LYS A 117 -3.04 2.37 11.97
N GLU A 118 -3.48 1.90 10.81
CA GLU A 118 -4.09 0.58 10.65
C GLU A 118 -3.10 -0.56 10.87
N ILE A 119 -1.86 -0.42 10.39
CA ILE A 119 -0.78 -1.39 10.66
C ILE A 119 -0.44 -1.45 12.15
N VAL A 120 -0.31 -0.30 12.82
CA VAL A 120 -0.02 -0.25 14.26
C VAL A 120 -1.18 -0.84 15.07
N LYS A 121 -2.43 -0.63 14.64
CA LYS A 121 -3.59 -1.27 15.24
C LYS A 121 -3.52 -2.80 15.08
N GLN A 122 -3.21 -3.30 13.88
CA GLN A 122 -3.00 -4.72 13.63
C GLN A 122 -1.95 -5.34 14.56
N LEU A 123 -0.78 -4.68 14.68
CA LEU A 123 0.29 -5.08 15.61
C LEU A 123 -0.20 -5.13 17.06
N LYS A 124 -0.99 -4.15 17.48
CA LYS A 124 -1.48 -4.06 18.86
C LYS A 124 -2.52 -5.15 19.17
N ASP A 125 -3.45 -5.37 18.25
CA ASP A 125 -4.60 -6.25 18.47
C ASP A 125 -4.23 -7.74 18.31
N HIS A 126 -3.24 -8.07 17.47
CA HIS A 126 -2.79 -9.44 17.20
C HIS A 126 -1.34 -9.70 17.64
N ARG A 127 -0.99 -9.23 18.84
CA ARG A 127 0.37 -9.28 19.40
C ARG A 127 1.07 -10.64 19.24
N SER A 128 0.36 -11.74 19.52
CA SER A 128 0.93 -13.10 19.51
C SER A 128 1.52 -13.50 18.16
N LEU A 129 1.01 -12.92 17.05
CA LEU A 129 1.52 -13.20 15.71
C LEU A 129 2.90 -12.58 15.46
N TYR A 130 3.24 -11.50 16.16
CA TYR A 130 4.40 -10.68 15.82
C TYR A 130 5.48 -10.65 16.90
N GLU A 131 5.11 -10.87 18.16
CA GLU A 131 6.02 -10.62 19.27
C GLU A 131 7.28 -11.50 19.27
N GLY A 132 7.19 -12.71 18.73
CA GLY A 132 8.34 -13.62 18.59
C GLY A 132 9.45 -13.09 17.67
N TYR A 133 9.13 -12.17 16.76
CA TYR A 133 10.08 -11.56 15.83
C TYR A 133 10.70 -10.26 16.36
N VAL A 134 10.27 -9.80 17.54
CA VAL A 134 10.65 -8.51 18.11
C VAL A 134 11.55 -8.74 19.34
N PRO A 135 12.87 -8.55 19.25
CA PRO A 135 13.82 -8.84 20.34
C PRO A 135 13.74 -7.86 21.52
N MET A 136 12.88 -6.84 21.44
CA MET A 136 12.65 -5.84 22.49
C MET A 136 11.27 -6.02 23.11
N LYS A 137 11.01 -5.37 24.26
CA LYS A 137 9.65 -5.35 24.84
C LYS A 137 8.62 -4.91 23.79
N TYR A 138 7.67 -5.79 23.46
CA TYR A 138 6.70 -5.57 22.38
C TYR A 138 5.89 -4.28 22.55
N LYS A 139 5.53 -3.94 23.80
CA LYS A 139 4.86 -2.68 24.13
C LYS A 139 5.67 -1.44 23.74
N ARG A 140 7.00 -1.52 23.83
CA ARG A 140 7.91 -0.44 23.40
C ARG A 140 7.96 -0.37 21.87
N TYR A 141 7.98 -1.52 21.20
CA TYR A 141 8.01 -1.62 19.74
C TYR A 141 6.80 -0.95 19.06
N HIS A 142 5.56 -1.38 19.34
CA HIS A 142 4.40 -0.80 18.64
C HIS A 142 4.18 0.69 18.98
N LYS A 143 4.55 1.13 20.20
CA LYS A 143 4.54 2.55 20.56
C LYS A 143 5.56 3.38 19.79
N LYS A 144 6.74 2.80 19.51
CA LYS A 144 7.75 3.42 18.65
C LYS A 144 7.20 3.53 17.23
N MET A 145 6.65 2.43 16.70
CA MET A 145 6.09 2.35 15.35
C MET A 145 4.89 3.29 15.11
N ALA A 146 4.15 3.64 16.16
CA ALA A 146 3.08 4.63 16.12
C ALA A 146 3.56 6.06 15.81
N LYS A 147 4.84 6.37 16.01
CA LYS A 147 5.38 7.71 15.79
C LYS A 147 5.55 7.99 14.30
N SER A 148 5.11 9.17 13.85
CA SER A 148 5.40 9.65 12.50
C SER A 148 6.92 9.75 12.30
N GLY A 149 7.41 9.33 11.13
CA GLY A 149 8.83 9.29 10.81
C GLY A 149 9.59 8.10 11.44
N GLU A 150 8.94 7.21 12.19
CA GLU A 150 9.57 5.94 12.56
C GLU A 150 9.60 5.01 11.34
N TRP A 151 10.78 4.51 11.00
CA TRP A 151 10.99 3.64 9.86
C TRP A 151 10.26 2.30 10.08
N GLY A 152 9.56 1.84 9.04
CA GLY A 152 9.00 0.50 9.02
C GLY A 152 10.07 -0.57 8.86
N ASP A 153 9.70 -1.82 9.10
CA ASP A 153 10.55 -3.01 8.99
C ASP A 153 9.78 -4.18 8.36
N HIS A 154 10.34 -5.39 8.43
CA HIS A 154 9.68 -6.58 7.91
C HIS A 154 8.44 -6.98 8.71
N VAL A 155 8.38 -6.66 10.01
CA VAL A 155 7.23 -6.96 10.86
C VAL A 155 6.04 -6.05 10.49
N THR A 156 6.29 -4.78 10.16
CA THR A 156 5.22 -3.90 9.64
C THR A 156 4.72 -4.30 8.26
N LEU A 157 5.58 -4.86 7.40
CA LEU A 157 5.14 -5.41 6.11
C LEU A 157 4.23 -6.63 6.29
N GLN A 158 4.59 -7.56 7.20
CA GLN A 158 3.70 -8.67 7.53
C GLN A 158 2.36 -8.18 8.09
N ALA A 159 2.38 -7.24 9.03
CA ALA A 159 1.16 -6.67 9.59
C ALA A 159 0.33 -5.90 8.54
N ALA A 160 0.96 -5.28 7.54
CA ALA A 160 0.25 -4.68 6.41
C ALA A 160 -0.45 -5.74 5.56
N ALA A 161 0.25 -6.81 5.18
CA ALA A 161 -0.34 -7.92 4.44
C ALA A 161 -1.58 -8.48 5.16
N ASP A 162 -1.43 -8.77 6.46
CA ASP A 162 -2.52 -9.29 7.29
C ASP A 162 -3.69 -8.30 7.41
N LYS A 163 -3.39 -7.01 7.63
CA LYS A 163 -4.41 -5.97 7.85
C LYS A 163 -5.26 -5.68 6.62
N PHE A 164 -4.63 -5.67 5.46
CA PHE A 164 -5.27 -5.32 4.19
C PHE A 164 -5.68 -6.55 3.38
N ALA A 165 -5.42 -7.77 3.88
CA ALA A 165 -5.61 -9.02 3.15
C ALA A 165 -4.95 -8.98 1.76
N ALA A 166 -3.74 -8.42 1.71
CA ALA A 166 -3.03 -8.15 0.47
C ALA A 166 -1.73 -8.97 0.41
N LYS A 167 -1.45 -9.54 -0.75
CA LYS A 167 -0.16 -10.17 -1.04
C LYS A 167 0.85 -9.06 -1.33
N ILE A 168 1.89 -8.97 -0.50
CA ILE A 168 2.97 -8.01 -0.72
C ILE A 168 4.14 -8.71 -1.41
N CYS A 169 4.55 -8.16 -2.53
CA CYS A 169 5.66 -8.60 -3.36
C CYS A 169 6.79 -7.58 -3.26
N LEU A 170 7.88 -7.93 -2.60
CA LEU A 170 9.05 -7.07 -2.51
C LEU A 170 10.02 -7.40 -3.62
N LEU A 171 10.27 -6.42 -4.48
CA LEU A 171 11.40 -6.47 -5.40
C LEU A 171 12.54 -5.71 -4.74
N THR A 172 13.54 -6.43 -4.26
CA THR A 172 14.64 -5.77 -3.57
C THR A 172 15.75 -5.44 -4.55
N SER A 173 16.66 -4.57 -4.14
CA SER A 173 17.96 -4.45 -4.75
C SER A 173 18.92 -5.55 -4.30
N PHE A 174 18.72 -6.36 -3.25
CA PHE A 174 19.73 -7.31 -2.75
C PHE A 174 20.24 -8.31 -3.79
N ARG A 175 21.53 -8.63 -3.76
CA ARG A 175 22.18 -9.52 -4.75
C ARG A 175 21.56 -10.91 -4.74
N ASP A 176 21.39 -11.49 -3.55
CA ASP A 176 20.97 -12.89 -3.38
C ASP A 176 19.47 -13.07 -3.12
N THR A 177 18.73 -11.97 -2.89
CA THR A 177 17.30 -12.02 -2.58
C THR A 177 16.53 -11.05 -3.46
N CYS A 178 16.39 -11.38 -4.74
CA CYS A 178 15.69 -10.52 -5.70
C CYS A 178 14.22 -10.26 -5.32
N PHE A 179 13.53 -11.32 -4.92
CA PHE A 179 12.07 -11.32 -4.79
C PHE A 179 11.64 -12.00 -3.49
N ILE A 180 10.83 -11.30 -2.69
CA ILE A 180 10.27 -11.80 -1.44
C ILE A 180 8.75 -11.69 -1.52
N GLU A 181 8.07 -12.76 -1.13
CA GLU A 181 6.61 -12.78 -1.07
C GLU A 181 6.14 -12.84 0.38
N ILE A 182 5.18 -11.97 0.70
CA ILE A 182 4.55 -11.86 2.02
C ILE A 182 3.06 -12.12 1.83
N MET A 183 2.63 -13.29 2.31
CA MET A 183 1.22 -13.68 2.32
C MET A 183 0.55 -13.26 3.63
N PRO A 184 -0.73 -12.86 3.61
CA PRO A 184 -1.50 -12.66 4.83
C PRO A 184 -1.63 -13.99 5.58
N GLN A 185 -1.37 -14.01 6.88
CA GLN A 185 -1.38 -15.24 7.68
C GLN A 185 -2.79 -15.70 8.05
N HIS A 186 -3.76 -14.79 8.11
CA HIS A 186 -5.14 -15.08 8.53
C HIS A 186 -6.15 -14.24 7.74
N ALA A 187 -6.29 -14.52 6.44
CA ALA A 187 -7.46 -14.05 5.72
C ALA A 187 -8.69 -14.74 6.35
N ASN A 188 -9.51 -14.00 7.09
CA ASN A 188 -10.76 -14.54 7.62
C ASN A 188 -11.58 -15.09 6.45
N SER A 189 -11.73 -16.41 6.45
CA SER A 189 -12.48 -17.18 5.47
C SER A 189 -13.97 -16.85 5.56
N THR A 190 -14.41 -15.78 4.89
CA THR A 190 -15.82 -15.60 4.51
C THR A 190 -16.02 -14.71 3.28
N GLU A 191 -15.04 -13.92 2.86
CA GLU A 191 -15.03 -13.28 1.55
C GLU A 191 -13.62 -13.43 0.99
N ALA A 192 -13.46 -14.18 -0.10
CA ALA A 192 -12.29 -14.08 -0.94
C ALA A 192 -12.27 -12.65 -1.50
N LYS A 193 -11.71 -11.72 -0.73
CA LYS A 193 -11.45 -10.38 -1.21
C LYS A 193 -10.43 -10.51 -2.31
N GLU A 194 -10.73 -9.87 -3.42
CA GLU A 194 -9.86 -9.68 -4.57
C GLU A 194 -8.42 -9.45 -4.07
N GLU A 195 -7.55 -10.46 -4.28
CA GLU A 195 -6.20 -10.46 -3.72
C GLU A 195 -5.45 -9.25 -4.28
N THR A 196 -5.28 -8.21 -3.47
CA THR A 196 -4.59 -7.00 -3.90
C THR A 196 -3.09 -7.30 -3.90
N LEU A 197 -2.45 -7.12 -5.04
CA LEU A 197 -1.02 -7.28 -5.22
C LEU A 197 -0.32 -5.95 -4.97
N VAL A 198 0.55 -5.89 -3.97
CA VAL A 198 1.31 -4.68 -3.63
C VAL A 198 2.78 -4.91 -3.95
N VAL A 199 3.32 -4.18 -4.93
CA VAL A 199 4.75 -4.29 -5.31
C VAL A 199 5.56 -3.14 -4.72
N LEU A 200 6.57 -3.46 -3.91
CA LEU A 200 7.44 -2.46 -3.29
C LEU A 200 8.90 -2.66 -3.70
N GLY A 201 9.58 -1.56 -4.02
CA GLY A 201 11.02 -1.50 -4.30
C GLY A 201 11.81 -0.97 -3.12
N PHE A 202 12.86 -1.68 -2.68
CA PHE A 202 13.75 -1.27 -1.59
C PHE A 202 15.23 -1.54 -1.91
#